data_AF-A0A0C9W071-F1
#
_entry.id   AF-A0A0C9W071-F1
#
_cell.length_a   1.000
_cell.length_b   1.000
_cell.length_c   1.000
_cell.angle_alpha   90.00
_cell.angle_beta   90.00
_cell.angle_gamma   90.00
#
_symmetry.space_group_name_H-M   'P 1'
#
loop_
_entity.id
_entity.type
_entity.pdbx_description
1 polymer ?
#
loop_
_entity_poly.entity_id
_entity_poly.type
_entity_poly.pdbx_seq_one_letter_code
_entity_poly.pdbx_strand_id
1 'polypeptide(L)'
;MMLSHSTKIQLAISTSTLQGIALLLTIFRLWFRFNIRRLWWEDVWTFVALCSCVGGLIGQWFFYKRPYPSTANYVGMLFYAFAFTVTVWAVRMSLLCSILRVVYSSQRLRRRTLAVALLFVLMGAGLIAQKVYICMHDRFCQVTTPMIAYELTTDVVSDAFLVSMPLRLLWNIKLPKRQRRMILLNFSSVIILTLWAIVHAVCMFFDLSGFNSFITDIETGLSILLCNLMVVVTFAYRVTRRRETATVHFDVATTDVATTEAVMDTRDDDYTTPTRDPSAPQFTTIDFGSLVDSTQSGMGQSGTSRATDILSSDAFTNSDSMRSSDKPAPSRSMMENDLSDSRGNATG
;
A
#
# COMPACT_ATOMS: atom_id res chain seq x y z
N MET A 1 2.79 34.66 -11.28
CA MET A 1 3.80 35.26 -10.38
C MET A 1 5.11 34.51 -10.57
N MET A 2 6.16 35.15 -11.12
CA MET A 2 7.45 34.48 -11.33
C MET A 2 8.33 34.63 -10.07
N LEU A 3 8.69 33.52 -9.43
CA LEU A 3 9.63 33.55 -8.30
C LEU A 3 11.03 33.96 -8.78
N SER A 4 11.71 34.79 -7.98
CA SER A 4 13.11 35.12 -8.21
C SER A 4 13.98 33.87 -8.25
N HIS A 5 14.99 33.86 -9.13
CA HIS A 5 15.92 32.75 -9.30
C HIS A 5 16.58 32.34 -7.97
N SER A 6 16.94 33.32 -7.13
CA SER A 6 17.51 33.06 -5.81
C SER A 6 16.54 32.30 -4.89
N THR A 7 15.25 32.62 -4.93
CA THR A 7 14.22 31.93 -4.13
C THR A 7 14.07 30.48 -4.58
N LYS A 8 14.13 30.20 -5.88
CA LYS A 8 14.04 28.83 -6.42
C LYS A 8 15.18 27.94 -5.91
N ILE A 9 16.42 28.47 -5.86
CA ILE A 9 17.58 27.75 -5.29
C ILE A 9 17.34 27.41 -3.81
N GLN A 10 16.93 28.40 -3.02
CA GLN A 10 16.73 28.21 -1.58
C GLN A 10 15.66 27.15 -1.28
N LEU A 11 14.56 27.16 -2.05
CA LEU A 11 13.50 26.17 -1.95
C LEU A 11 14.02 24.78 -2.31
N ALA A 12 14.78 24.64 -3.41
CA ALA A 12 15.36 23.35 -3.83
C ALA A 12 16.34 22.77 -2.81
N ILE A 13 17.15 23.61 -2.16
CA ILE A 13 18.06 23.18 -1.09
C ILE A 13 17.24 22.67 0.11
N SER A 14 16.20 23.41 0.50
CA SER A 14 15.35 23.04 1.65
C SER A 14 14.57 21.76 1.41
N THR A 15 14.08 21.54 0.19
CA THR A 15 13.37 20.29 -0.14
C THR A 15 14.35 19.12 -0.26
N SER A 16 15.55 19.34 -0.80
CA SER A 16 16.60 18.32 -0.88
C SER A 16 17.06 17.85 0.51
N THR A 17 17.18 18.75 1.50
CA THR A 17 17.55 18.35 2.86
C THR A 17 16.46 17.51 3.52
N LEU A 18 15.19 17.88 3.35
CA LEU A 18 14.05 17.10 3.84
C LEU A 18 14.03 15.69 3.22
N GLN A 19 14.20 15.60 1.90
CA GLN A 19 14.27 14.33 1.19
C GLN A 19 15.49 13.51 1.63
N GLY A 20 16.65 14.14 1.83
CA GLY A 20 17.85 13.47 2.36
C GLY A 20 17.62 12.85 3.74
N ILE A 21 16.98 13.56 4.66
CA ILE A 21 16.60 13.01 5.98
C ILE A 21 15.64 11.83 5.81
N ALA A 22 14.63 11.97 4.94
CA ALA A 22 13.66 10.90 4.68
C ALA A 22 14.34 9.65 4.08
N LEU A 23 15.29 9.81 3.17
CA LEU A 23 16.10 8.73 2.60
C LEU A 23 16.95 8.03 3.67
N LEU A 24 17.65 8.79 4.52
CA LEU A 24 18.43 8.24 5.62
C LEU A 24 17.55 7.42 6.58
N LEU A 25 16.37 7.92 6.93
CA LEU A 25 15.41 7.19 7.76
C LEU A 25 14.89 5.92 7.06
N THR A 26 14.70 5.97 5.74
CA THR A 26 14.30 4.79 4.94
C THR A 26 15.40 3.73 4.95
N ILE A 27 16.66 4.14 4.72
CA ILE A 27 17.82 3.25 4.73
C ILE A 27 18.00 2.64 6.12
N PHE A 28 17.90 3.44 7.18
CA PHE A 28 17.95 2.96 8.56
C PHE A 28 16.85 1.92 8.84
N ARG A 29 15.61 2.19 8.41
CA ARG A 29 14.47 1.23 8.52
C ARG A 29 14.78 -0.08 7.80
N LEU A 30 15.27 -0.01 6.56
CA LEU A 30 15.60 -1.20 5.76
C LEU A 30 16.76 -1.98 6.38
N TRP A 31 17.83 -1.30 6.77
CA TRP A 31 18.99 -1.91 7.42
C TRP A 31 18.60 -2.61 8.72
N PHE A 32 17.80 -1.96 9.55
CA PHE A 32 17.33 -2.53 10.80
C PHE A 32 16.51 -3.81 10.58
N ARG A 33 15.59 -3.81 9.61
CA ARG A 33 14.78 -4.98 9.26
C ARG A 33 15.60 -6.08 8.60
N PHE A 34 16.55 -5.71 7.76
CA PHE A 34 17.50 -6.64 7.13
C PHE A 34 18.32 -7.36 8.20
N ASN A 35 18.78 -6.64 9.23
CA ASN A 35 19.53 -7.22 10.33
C ASN A 35 18.70 -8.24 11.15
N ILE A 36 17.38 -8.02 11.25
CA ILE A 36 16.45 -8.96 11.90
C ILE A 36 16.09 -10.17 10.99
N ARG A 37 16.59 -10.21 9.75
CA ARG A 37 16.35 -11.26 8.74
C ARG A 37 14.87 -11.58 8.47
N ARG A 38 13.97 -10.65 8.77
CA ARG A 38 12.54 -10.77 8.47
C ARG A 38 12.20 -9.81 7.33
N LEU A 39 12.65 -10.15 6.11
CA LEU A 39 12.26 -9.44 4.89
C LEU A 39 10.84 -9.84 4.49
N TRP A 40 9.95 -8.86 4.42
CA TRP A 40 8.56 -9.05 4.00
C TRP A 40 8.29 -8.27 2.71
N TRP A 41 7.18 -8.58 2.03
CA TRP A 41 6.73 -7.83 0.84
C TRP A 41 6.60 -6.31 1.06
N GLU A 42 6.41 -5.85 2.30
CA GLU A 42 6.44 -4.43 2.69
C GLU A 42 7.79 -3.75 2.39
N ASP A 43 8.89 -4.49 2.56
CA ASP A 43 10.25 -3.96 2.37
C ASP A 43 10.57 -3.76 0.89
N VAL A 44 9.97 -4.57 0.00
CA VAL A 44 10.08 -4.41 -1.46
C VAL A 44 9.48 -3.07 -1.89
N TRP A 45 8.26 -2.74 -1.45
CA TRP A 45 7.64 -1.45 -1.76
C TRP A 45 8.42 -0.27 -1.19
N THR A 46 8.99 -0.44 0.00
CA THR A 46 9.83 0.58 0.62
C THR A 46 11.12 0.80 -0.17
N PHE A 47 11.73 -0.27 -0.69
CA PHE A 47 12.89 -0.18 -1.57
C PHE A 47 12.54 0.46 -2.92
N VAL A 48 11.38 0.12 -3.51
CA VAL A 48 10.89 0.77 -4.73
C VAL A 48 10.72 2.28 -4.50
N ALA A 49 10.09 2.68 -3.39
CA ALA A 49 9.94 4.09 -3.02
C ALA A 49 11.28 4.80 -2.82
N LEU A 50 12.27 4.11 -2.23
CA LEU A 50 13.63 4.63 -2.06
C LEU A 50 14.30 4.88 -3.42
N CYS A 51 14.29 3.89 -4.31
CA CYS A 51 14.89 3.99 -5.64
C CYS A 51 14.21 5.06 -6.49
N SER A 52 12.87 5.14 -6.47
CA SER A 52 12.13 6.17 -7.20
C SER A 52 12.40 7.55 -6.62
N CYS A 53 12.49 7.73 -5.30
CA CYS A 53 12.83 9.01 -4.70
C CYS A 53 14.23 9.48 -5.07
N VAL A 54 15.23 8.58 -5.03
CA VAL A 54 16.60 8.90 -5.48
C VAL A 54 16.60 9.30 -6.95
N GLY A 55 15.86 8.56 -7.79
CA GLY A 55 15.67 8.90 -9.20
C GLY A 55 15.04 10.29 -9.40
N GLY A 56 13.97 10.59 -8.67
CA GLY A 56 13.29 11.89 -8.70
C GLY A 56 14.22 13.04 -8.31
N LEU A 57 14.99 12.87 -7.22
CA LEU A 57 15.98 13.84 -6.77
C LEU A 57 17.04 14.09 -7.86
N ILE A 58 17.58 13.02 -8.46
CA ILE A 58 18.54 13.13 -9.56
C ILE A 58 17.91 13.92 -10.73
N GLY A 59 16.69 13.56 -11.14
CA GLY A 59 15.95 14.22 -12.22
C GLY A 59 15.74 15.72 -11.97
N GLN A 60 15.41 16.08 -10.73
CA GLN A 60 15.25 17.47 -10.31
C GLN A 60 16.55 18.28 -10.43
N TRP A 61 17.67 17.73 -9.99
CA TRP A 61 18.98 18.39 -10.11
C TRP A 61 19.43 18.56 -11.56
N PHE A 62 19.09 17.61 -12.43
CA PHE A 62 19.33 17.73 -13.87
C PHE A 62 18.50 18.86 -14.49
N PHE A 63 17.22 18.97 -14.12
CA PHE A 63 16.34 20.02 -14.58
C PHE A 63 16.83 21.42 -14.16
N TYR A 64 17.34 21.56 -12.93
CA TYR A 64 17.80 22.85 -12.42
C TYR A 64 19.07 23.36 -13.12
N LYS A 65 19.98 22.46 -13.52
CA LYS A 65 21.29 22.85 -14.10
C LYS A 65 21.24 23.23 -15.59
N ARG A 66 20.21 22.86 -16.33
CA ARG A 66 20.13 23.12 -17.79
C ARG A 66 18.92 23.99 -18.15
N PRO A 67 19.07 25.32 -18.23
CA PRO A 67 17.94 26.22 -18.52
C PRO A 67 17.45 26.23 -19.98
N TYR A 68 18.10 25.51 -20.91
CA TYR A 68 17.72 25.52 -22.34
C TYR A 68 16.86 24.31 -22.73
N PRO A 69 15.79 24.49 -23.54
CA PRO A 69 14.95 23.40 -24.02
C PRO A 69 15.79 22.43 -24.86
N SER A 70 16.27 21.39 -24.20
CA SER A 70 17.00 20.28 -24.79
C SER A 70 16.18 19.01 -24.57
N THR A 71 16.30 18.05 -25.47
CA THR A 71 15.71 16.71 -25.33
C THR A 71 15.96 16.09 -23.95
N ALA A 72 17.11 16.38 -23.34
CA ALA A 72 17.47 15.96 -21.98
C ALA A 72 16.53 16.50 -20.89
N ASN A 73 16.03 17.74 -21.00
CA ASN A 73 15.13 18.32 -20.00
C ASN A 73 13.75 17.66 -20.03
N TYR A 74 13.27 17.27 -21.21
CA TYR A 74 12.00 16.55 -21.35
C TYR A 74 12.08 15.17 -20.70
N VAL A 75 13.17 14.43 -20.94
CA VAL A 75 13.40 13.13 -20.31
C VAL A 75 13.51 13.27 -18.79
N GLY A 76 14.17 14.32 -18.30
CA GLY A 76 14.27 14.61 -16.87
C GLY A 76 12.91 14.91 -16.23
N MET A 77 12.09 15.74 -16.86
CA MET A 77 10.73 16.06 -16.38
C MET A 77 9.83 14.82 -16.36
N LEU A 78 9.91 13.99 -17.41
CA LEU A 78 9.15 12.75 -17.50
C LEU A 78 9.56 11.77 -16.39
N PHE A 79 10.87 11.57 -16.22
CA PHE A 79 11.40 10.71 -15.17
C PHE A 79 11.00 11.20 -13.78
N TYR A 80 11.04 12.51 -13.54
CA TYR A 80 10.58 13.12 -12.29
C TYR A 80 9.09 12.88 -12.04
N ALA A 81 8.23 13.08 -13.05
CA ALA A 81 6.79 12.86 -12.93
C ALA A 81 6.44 11.38 -12.64
N PHE A 82 7.16 10.44 -13.26
CA PHE A 82 7.01 9.02 -12.96
C PHE A 82 7.55 8.64 -11.59
N ALA A 83 8.74 9.14 -11.25
CA ALA A 83 9.37 8.91 -9.96
C ALA A 83 8.46 9.38 -8.82
N PHE A 84 7.83 10.56 -8.97
CA PHE A 84 6.82 11.07 -8.04
C PHE A 84 5.68 10.06 -7.85
N THR A 85 4.98 9.69 -8.93
CA THR A 85 3.83 8.77 -8.83
C THR A 85 4.23 7.42 -8.27
N VAL A 86 5.32 6.82 -8.73
CA VAL A 86 5.81 5.55 -8.20
C VAL A 86 6.12 5.66 -6.71
N THR A 87 6.75 6.76 -6.28
CA THR A 87 7.07 6.99 -4.87
C THR A 87 5.82 7.06 -4.01
N VAL A 88 4.86 7.91 -4.37
CA VAL A 88 3.64 8.11 -3.56
C VAL A 88 2.83 6.81 -3.49
N TRP A 89 2.67 6.11 -4.62
CA TRP A 89 1.95 4.84 -4.65
C TRP A 89 2.69 3.72 -3.90
N ALA A 90 4.01 3.63 -4.01
CA ALA A 90 4.81 2.68 -3.25
C ALA A 90 4.74 2.95 -1.73
N VAL A 91 4.71 4.22 -1.32
CA VAL A 91 4.49 4.63 0.07
C VAL A 91 3.12 4.14 0.56
N ARG A 92 2.05 4.37 -0.20
CA ARG A 92 0.69 3.88 0.14
C ARG A 92 0.62 2.36 0.22
N MET A 93 1.29 1.65 -0.69
CA MET A 93 1.41 0.19 -0.64
C MET A 93 2.16 -0.29 0.60
N SER A 94 3.22 0.40 1.02
CA SER A 94 3.94 0.12 2.26
C SER A 94 3.04 0.32 3.49
N LEU A 95 2.24 1.41 3.52
CA LEU A 95 1.24 1.64 4.57
C LEU A 95 0.17 0.54 4.61
N LEU A 96 -0.39 0.16 3.45
CA LEU A 96 -1.37 -0.91 3.34
C LEU A 96 -0.81 -2.25 3.82
N CYS A 97 0.42 -2.59 3.43
CA CYS A 97 1.13 -3.79 3.88
C CYS A 97 1.36 -3.78 5.41
N SER A 98 1.67 -2.62 5.97
CA SER A 98 1.82 -2.44 7.42
C SER A 98 0.50 -2.73 8.16
N ILE A 99 -0.61 -2.19 7.66
CA ILE A 99 -1.96 -2.45 8.19
C ILE A 99 -2.32 -3.93 8.06
N LEU A 100 -2.11 -4.52 6.87
CA LEU A 100 -2.33 -5.93 6.56
C LEU A 100 -1.68 -6.86 7.59
N ARG A 101 -0.44 -6.55 7.98
CA ARG A 101 0.31 -7.33 8.97
C ARG A 101 -0.36 -7.34 10.34
N VAL A 102 -0.97 -6.23 10.75
CA VAL A 102 -1.70 -6.14 12.02
C VAL A 102 -3.00 -6.95 11.96
N VAL A 103 -3.61 -7.06 10.79
CA VAL A 103 -4.95 -7.65 10.58
C VAL A 103 -4.92 -9.16 10.31
N TYR A 104 -3.73 -9.77 10.18
CA TYR A 104 -3.53 -11.13 9.65
C TYR A 104 -4.29 -12.28 10.37
N SER A 105 -4.91 -12.05 11.53
CA SER A 105 -5.60 -13.10 12.30
C SER A 105 -6.88 -13.67 11.65
N SER A 106 -7.50 -13.00 10.68
CA SER A 106 -8.80 -13.42 10.11
C SER A 106 -8.75 -13.80 8.62
N GLN A 107 -9.15 -15.03 8.30
CA GLN A 107 -9.13 -15.60 6.93
C GLN A 107 -10.01 -14.84 5.93
N ARG A 108 -11.23 -14.41 6.31
CA ARG A 108 -12.13 -13.67 5.42
C ARG A 108 -11.61 -12.26 5.14
N LEU A 109 -11.03 -11.63 6.16
CA LEU A 109 -10.48 -10.28 6.06
C LEU A 109 -9.23 -10.27 5.19
N ARG A 110 -8.40 -11.32 5.26
CA ARG A 110 -7.24 -11.52 4.38
C ARG A 110 -7.61 -11.43 2.90
N ARG A 111 -8.68 -12.11 2.46
CA ARG A 111 -9.11 -12.07 1.05
C ARG A 111 -9.56 -10.66 0.63
N ARG A 112 -10.29 -9.95 1.50
CA ARG A 112 -10.73 -8.57 1.22
C ARG A 112 -9.54 -7.62 1.12
N THR A 113 -8.58 -7.72 2.04
CA THR A 113 -7.45 -6.79 2.03
C THR A 113 -6.46 -7.09 0.90
N LEU A 114 -6.33 -8.36 0.48
CA LEU A 114 -5.59 -8.71 -0.74
C LEU A 114 -6.27 -8.13 -1.98
N ALA A 115 -7.60 -8.18 -2.06
CA ALA A 115 -8.34 -7.53 -3.15
C ALA A 115 -8.11 -6.01 -3.17
N VAL A 116 -8.09 -5.35 -2.01
CA VAL A 116 -7.75 -3.91 -1.92
C VAL A 116 -6.31 -3.64 -2.34
N ALA A 117 -5.35 -4.47 -1.94
CA ALA A 117 -3.96 -4.33 -2.39
C ALA A 117 -3.83 -4.47 -3.91
N LEU A 118 -4.56 -5.41 -4.52
CA LEU A 118 -4.61 -5.55 -5.98
C LEU A 118 -5.22 -4.31 -6.64
N LEU A 119 -6.32 -3.78 -6.09
CA LEU A 119 -6.94 -2.55 -6.58
C LEU A 119 -5.97 -1.36 -6.53
N PHE A 120 -5.18 -1.23 -5.47
CA PHE A 120 -4.18 -0.16 -5.37
C PHE A 120 -3.10 -0.28 -6.45
N VAL A 121 -2.59 -1.49 -6.68
CA VAL A 121 -1.61 -1.71 -7.75
C VAL A 121 -2.21 -1.36 -9.11
N LEU A 122 -3.45 -1.75 -9.37
CA LEU A 122 -4.14 -1.44 -10.62
C LEU A 122 -4.38 0.07 -10.81
N MET A 123 -4.78 0.77 -9.75
CA MET A 123 -4.98 2.23 -9.78
C MET A 123 -3.66 2.97 -10.04
N GLY A 124 -2.59 2.60 -9.34
CA GLY A 124 -1.25 3.18 -9.55
C GLY A 124 -0.69 2.87 -10.94
N ALA A 125 -0.85 1.64 -11.42
CA ALA A 125 -0.46 1.25 -12.78
C ALA A 125 -1.26 2.02 -13.84
N GLY A 126 -2.56 2.24 -13.61
CA GLY A 126 -3.42 3.05 -14.47
C GLY A 126 -2.95 4.50 -14.59
N LEU A 127 -2.56 5.13 -13.47
CA LEU A 127 -1.99 6.49 -13.48
C LEU A 127 -0.67 6.56 -14.26
N ILE A 128 0.22 5.58 -14.05
CA ILE A 128 1.48 5.50 -14.81
C ILE A 128 1.18 5.33 -16.30
N ALA A 129 0.28 4.41 -16.67
CA ALA A 129 -0.12 4.17 -18.05
C ALA A 129 -0.71 5.43 -18.71
N GLN A 130 -1.55 6.18 -17.99
CA GLN A 130 -2.09 7.45 -18.46
C GLN A 130 -1.00 8.50 -18.70
N LYS A 131 -0.04 8.64 -17.77
CA LYS A 131 1.12 9.54 -17.93
C LYS A 131 1.97 9.15 -19.14
N VAL A 132 2.23 7.86 -19.33
CA VAL A 132 2.95 7.34 -20.51
C VAL A 132 2.18 7.66 -21.79
N TYR A 133 0.88 7.36 -21.82
CA TYR A 133 0.04 7.56 -23.00
C TYR A 133 0.00 9.02 -23.45
N ILE A 134 -0.23 9.95 -22.51
CA ILE A 134 -0.25 11.39 -22.81
C ILE A 134 1.13 11.84 -23.32
N CYS A 135 2.21 11.39 -22.69
CA CYS A 135 3.55 11.82 -23.09
C CYS A 135 4.03 11.20 -24.41
N MET A 136 3.50 10.03 -24.78
CA MET A 136 3.73 9.41 -26.08
C MET A 136 2.97 10.13 -27.20
N HIS A 137 1.76 10.64 -26.92
CA HIS A 137 0.92 11.32 -27.89
C HIS A 137 1.31 12.79 -28.08
N ASP A 138 1.56 13.50 -26.97
CA ASP A 138 1.89 14.92 -26.96
C ASP A 138 3.37 15.14 -26.65
N ARG A 139 4.10 15.78 -27.59
CA ARG A 139 5.54 16.10 -27.43
C ARG A 139 5.87 16.98 -26.22
N PHE A 140 4.87 17.69 -25.70
CA PHE A 140 5.04 18.61 -24.57
C PHE A 140 4.61 18.01 -23.23
N CYS A 141 4.10 16.78 -23.20
CA CYS A 141 3.64 16.04 -22.01
C CYS A 141 2.89 16.97 -21.02
N GLN A 142 1.96 17.78 -21.56
CA GLN A 142 1.22 18.72 -20.75
C GLN A 142 0.22 17.98 -19.87
N VAL A 143 0.25 18.31 -18.58
CA VAL A 143 -0.69 17.75 -17.61
C VAL A 143 -2.08 18.29 -17.93
N THR A 144 -3.01 17.40 -18.26
CA THR A 144 -4.39 17.78 -18.60
C THR A 144 -5.26 17.84 -17.34
N THR A 145 -6.23 18.75 -17.29
CA THR A 145 -7.20 18.85 -16.19
C THR A 145 -7.88 17.52 -15.80
N PRO A 146 -8.36 16.67 -16.75
CA PRO A 146 -8.95 15.37 -16.40
C PRO A 146 -7.95 14.42 -15.72
N MET A 147 -6.66 14.53 -16.05
CA MET A 147 -5.61 13.74 -15.42
C MET A 147 -5.40 14.15 -13.95
N ILE A 148 -5.39 15.46 -13.67
CA ILE A 148 -5.29 15.99 -12.29
C ILE A 148 -6.51 15.53 -11.48
N ALA A 149 -7.71 15.60 -12.05
CA ALA A 149 -8.93 15.15 -11.38
C ALA A 149 -8.89 13.63 -11.09
N TYR A 150 -8.40 12.83 -12.03
CA TYR A 150 -8.24 11.39 -11.83
C TYR A 150 -7.19 11.08 -10.76
N GLU A 151 -6.03 11.74 -10.79
CA GLU A 151 -4.97 11.61 -9.77
C GLU A 151 -5.53 11.94 -8.37
N LEU A 152 -6.19 13.10 -8.21
CA LEU A 152 -6.79 13.50 -6.93
C LEU A 152 -7.89 12.52 -6.46
N THR A 153 -8.78 12.09 -7.34
CA THR A 153 -9.86 11.16 -6.95
C THR A 153 -9.31 9.80 -6.53
N THR A 154 -8.34 9.26 -7.26
CA THR A 154 -7.71 7.98 -6.91
C THR A 154 -6.95 8.07 -5.59
N ASP A 155 -6.30 9.21 -5.31
CA ASP A 155 -5.59 9.48 -4.06
C ASP A 155 -6.54 9.54 -2.87
N VAL A 156 -7.63 10.29 -2.97
CA VAL A 156 -8.66 10.39 -1.90
C VAL A 156 -9.32 9.04 -1.66
N VAL A 157 -9.64 8.29 -2.71
CA VAL A 157 -10.26 6.96 -2.60
C VAL A 157 -9.29 5.99 -1.92
N SER A 158 -8.03 5.97 -2.33
CA SER A 158 -6.98 5.17 -1.70
C SER A 158 -6.86 5.48 -0.20
N ASP A 159 -6.74 6.76 0.15
CA ASP A 159 -6.57 7.17 1.54
C ASP A 159 -7.80 6.83 2.39
N ALA A 160 -9.02 6.95 1.82
CA ALA A 160 -10.25 6.49 2.47
C ALA A 160 -10.25 4.98 2.74
N PHE A 161 -9.70 4.16 1.83
CA PHE A 161 -9.53 2.72 2.08
C PHE A 161 -8.49 2.45 3.18
N LEU A 162 -7.35 3.16 3.18
CA LEU A 162 -6.31 3.05 4.21
C LEU A 162 -6.83 3.42 5.60
N VAL A 163 -7.74 4.39 5.68
CA VAL A 163 -8.39 4.83 6.92
C VAL A 163 -9.49 3.86 7.36
N SER A 164 -10.35 3.44 6.44
CA SER A 164 -11.54 2.65 6.76
C SER A 164 -11.19 1.24 7.21
N MET A 165 -10.13 0.64 6.67
CA MET A 165 -9.68 -0.70 7.04
C MET A 165 -9.40 -0.87 8.54
N PRO A 166 -8.49 -0.09 9.15
CA PRO A 166 -8.22 -0.20 10.58
C PRO A 166 -9.37 0.32 11.46
N LEU A 167 -10.20 1.28 11.00
CA LEU A 167 -11.39 1.71 11.73
C LEU A 167 -12.45 0.61 11.84
N ARG A 168 -12.70 -0.12 10.75
CA ARG A 168 -13.61 -1.29 10.77
C ARG A 168 -13.10 -2.39 11.70
N LEU A 169 -11.78 -2.57 11.78
CA LEU A 169 -11.20 -3.51 12.73
C LEU A 169 -11.40 -3.06 14.18
N LEU A 170 -11.21 -1.77 14.46
CA LEU A 170 -11.44 -1.18 15.78
C LEU A 170 -12.88 -1.26 16.25
N TRP A 171 -13.86 -1.17 15.34
CA TRP A 171 -15.27 -1.23 15.70
C TRP A 171 -15.73 -2.64 16.11
N ASN A 172 -15.13 -3.67 15.52
CA ASN A 172 -15.58 -5.06 15.70
C ASN A 172 -14.90 -5.78 16.87
N ILE A 173 -13.78 -5.27 17.40
CA ILE A 173 -12.96 -5.98 18.38
C ILE A 173 -12.67 -5.06 19.57
N LYS A 174 -12.94 -5.54 20.78
CA LYS A 174 -12.51 -4.89 22.03
C LYS A 174 -10.99 -5.02 22.18
N LEU A 175 -10.26 -4.22 21.40
CA LEU A 175 -8.80 -4.27 21.34
C LEU A 175 -8.18 -3.60 22.58
N PRO A 176 -7.06 -4.13 23.09
CA PRO A 176 -6.30 -3.49 24.16
C PRO A 176 -5.90 -2.04 23.78
N LYS A 177 -5.88 -1.15 24.77
CA LYS A 177 -5.59 0.29 24.58
C LYS A 177 -4.30 0.58 23.77
N ARG A 178 -3.33 -0.35 23.81
CA ARG A 178 -2.05 -0.25 23.09
C ARG A 178 -2.20 -0.28 21.57
N GLN A 179 -2.96 -1.24 21.03
CA GLN A 179 -3.15 -1.39 19.57
C GLN A 179 -3.92 -0.20 19.00
N ARG A 180 -4.89 0.32 19.77
CA ARG A 180 -5.65 1.52 19.42
C ARG A 180 -4.76 2.75 19.20
N ARG A 181 -3.73 2.96 20.03
CA ARG A 181 -2.82 4.12 19.88
C ARG A 181 -2.00 4.06 18.60
N MET A 182 -1.47 2.88 18.24
CA MET A 182 -0.72 2.70 16.99
C MET A 182 -1.58 2.96 15.76
N ILE A 183 -2.82 2.47 15.76
CA ILE A 183 -3.77 2.69 14.66
C ILE A 183 -4.12 4.18 14.52
N LEU A 184 -4.29 4.89 15.64
CA LEU A 184 -4.62 6.31 15.63
C LEU A 184 -3.48 7.18 15.08
N LEU A 185 -2.23 6.80 15.33
CA LEU A 185 -1.06 7.46 14.72
C LEU A 185 -1.04 7.27 13.19
N ASN A 186 -1.28 6.05 12.72
CA ASN A 186 -1.40 5.78 11.28
C ASN A 186 -2.52 6.62 10.63
N PHE A 187 -3.68 6.70 11.30
CA PHE A 187 -4.80 7.51 10.83
C PHE A 187 -4.42 9.00 10.69
N SER A 188 -3.74 9.56 11.69
CA SER A 188 -3.23 10.94 11.64
C SER A 188 -2.27 11.15 10.46
N SER A 189 -1.34 10.21 10.24
CA SER A 189 -0.40 10.29 9.12
C SER A 189 -1.12 10.28 7.77
N VAL A 190 -2.11 9.41 7.56
CA VAL A 190 -2.86 9.36 6.30
C VAL A 190 -3.65 10.65 6.06
N ILE A 191 -4.26 11.25 7.09
CA ILE A 191 -4.94 12.55 6.95
C ILE A 191 -3.97 13.64 6.48
N ILE A 192 -2.77 13.68 7.06
CA ILE A 192 -1.76 14.67 6.66
C ILE A 192 -1.34 14.46 5.20
N LEU A 193 -1.19 13.20 4.75
CA LEU A 193 -0.91 12.89 3.35
C LEU A 193 -2.02 13.38 2.42
N THR A 194 -3.29 13.12 2.77
CA THR A 194 -4.43 13.59 1.97
C THR A 194 -4.48 15.12 1.89
N LEU A 195 -4.18 15.82 3.00
CA LEU A 195 -4.13 17.29 3.00
C LEU A 195 -3.06 17.81 2.03
N TRP A 196 -1.87 17.20 2.02
CA TRP A 196 -0.80 17.57 1.09
C TRP A 196 -1.17 17.28 -0.37
N ALA A 197 -1.78 16.13 -0.64
CA ALA A 197 -2.25 15.78 -1.97
C ALA A 197 -3.31 16.76 -2.49
N ILE A 198 -4.22 17.24 -1.63
CA ILE A 198 -5.20 18.27 -1.98
C ILE A 198 -4.49 19.59 -2.29
N VAL A 199 -3.55 20.03 -1.46
CA VAL A 199 -2.79 21.27 -1.70
C VAL A 199 -2.06 21.20 -3.04
N HIS A 200 -1.41 20.07 -3.32
CA HIS A 200 -0.72 19.83 -4.58
C HIS A 200 -1.67 19.87 -5.79
N ALA A 201 -2.80 19.17 -5.72
CA ALA A 201 -3.80 19.16 -6.78
C ALA A 201 -4.39 20.55 -7.03
N VAL A 202 -4.65 21.33 -5.97
CA VAL A 202 -5.12 22.72 -6.07
C VAL A 202 -4.09 23.60 -6.76
N CYS A 203 -2.81 23.47 -6.41
CA CYS A 203 -1.75 24.25 -7.05
C CYS A 203 -1.54 23.86 -8.52
N MET A 204 -1.66 22.57 -8.86
CA MET A 204 -1.70 22.12 -10.25
C MET A 204 -2.89 22.72 -11.00
N PHE A 205 -4.08 22.76 -10.40
CA PHE A 205 -5.29 23.29 -11.04
C PHE A 205 -5.21 24.79 -11.35
N PHE A 206 -4.51 25.56 -10.50
CA PHE A 206 -4.32 27.00 -10.71
C PHE A 206 -3.10 27.36 -11.59
N ASP A 207 -2.47 26.38 -12.24
CA ASP A 207 -1.28 26.57 -13.09
C ASP A 207 -0.18 27.40 -12.43
N LEU A 208 0.01 27.22 -11.12
CA LEU A 208 1.06 27.88 -10.34
C LEU A 208 2.42 27.21 -10.63
N SER A 209 2.86 27.23 -11.88
CA SER A 209 4.06 26.58 -12.40
C SER A 209 5.33 26.88 -11.60
N GLY A 210 5.42 28.08 -10.98
CA GLY A 210 6.52 28.46 -10.10
C GLY A 210 6.56 27.73 -8.76
N PHE A 211 5.41 27.28 -8.25
CA PHE A 211 5.27 26.59 -6.95
C PHE A 211 5.02 25.09 -7.10
N ASN A 212 4.52 24.62 -8.25
CA ASN A 212 4.16 23.21 -8.44
C ASN A 212 5.32 22.26 -8.14
N SER A 213 6.52 22.52 -8.66
CA SER A 213 7.70 21.70 -8.38
C SER A 213 8.05 21.67 -6.89
N PHE A 214 7.97 22.82 -6.22
CA PHE A 214 8.26 22.93 -4.80
C PHE A 214 7.27 22.13 -3.94
N ILE A 215 5.98 22.22 -4.25
CA ILE A 215 4.93 21.50 -3.52
C ILE A 215 5.06 20.00 -3.78
N THR A 216 5.33 19.60 -5.02
CA THR A 216 5.58 18.19 -5.38
C THR A 216 6.74 17.61 -4.56
N ASP A 217 7.85 18.36 -4.44
CA ASP A 217 9.03 17.93 -3.69
C ASP A 217 8.73 17.76 -2.19
N ILE A 218 7.98 18.70 -1.61
CA ILE A 218 7.57 18.64 -0.20
C ILE A 218 6.63 17.47 0.02
N GLU A 219 5.61 17.32 -0.82
CA GLU A 219 4.66 16.21 -0.72
C GLU A 219 5.40 14.86 -0.78
N THR A 220 6.35 14.72 -1.71
CA THR A 220 7.18 13.52 -1.83
C THR A 220 8.00 13.27 -0.57
N GLY A 221 8.73 14.30 -0.10
CA GLY A 221 9.57 14.21 1.08
C GLY A 221 8.78 13.89 2.34
N LEU A 222 7.63 14.54 2.53
CA LEU A 222 6.72 14.29 3.65
C LEU A 222 6.07 12.91 3.55
N SER A 223 5.73 12.43 2.36
CA SER A 223 5.15 11.10 2.16
C SER A 223 6.09 10.00 2.65
N ILE A 224 7.35 10.06 2.24
CA ILE A 224 8.38 9.12 2.68
C ILE A 224 8.66 9.30 4.18
N LEU A 225 8.78 10.55 4.65
CA LEU A 225 9.05 10.85 6.05
C LEU A 225 7.96 10.28 6.96
N LEU A 226 6.68 10.54 6.66
CA LEU A 226 5.54 10.08 7.47
C LEU A 226 5.43 8.56 7.46
N CYS A 227 5.65 7.91 6.32
CA CYS A 227 5.66 6.45 6.22
C CYS A 227 6.78 5.82 7.07
N ASN A 228 7.98 6.39 7.05
CA ASN A 228 9.09 5.90 7.87
C ASN A 228 8.92 6.24 9.34
N LEU A 229 8.44 7.44 9.66
CA LEU A 229 8.21 7.89 11.03
C LEU A 229 7.16 7.03 11.73
N MET A 230 6.09 6.65 11.05
CA MET A 230 5.08 5.74 11.60
C MET A 230 5.69 4.41 12.07
N VAL A 231 6.59 3.83 11.27
CA VAL A 231 7.25 2.55 11.58
C VAL A 231 8.30 2.73 12.68
N VAL A 232 9.09 3.80 12.63
CA VAL A 232 10.10 4.11 13.64
C VAL A 232 9.45 4.41 14.99
N VAL A 233 8.38 5.20 15.03
CA VAL A 233 7.62 5.51 16.26
C VAL A 233 7.02 4.24 16.85
N THR A 234 6.43 3.39 16.01
CA THR A 234 5.92 2.08 16.43
C THR A 234 7.00 1.22 17.08
N PHE A 235 8.21 1.24 16.49
CA PHE A 235 9.35 0.48 16.99
C PHE A 235 9.92 1.08 18.28
N ALA A 236 10.16 2.39 18.32
CA ALA A 236 10.67 3.11 19.49
C ALA A 236 9.75 2.90 20.69
N TYR A 237 8.44 3.00 20.49
CA TYR A 237 7.44 2.71 21.53
C TYR A 237 7.51 1.26 22.06
N ARG A 238 7.91 0.29 21.24
CA ARG A 238 8.12 -1.10 21.69
C ARG A 238 9.41 -1.24 22.51
N VAL A 239 10.47 -0.54 22.12
CA VAL A 239 11.78 -0.60 22.80
C VAL A 239 11.75 0.09 24.15
N THR A 240 11.20 1.32 24.24
CA THR A 240 11.11 2.05 25.51
C THR A 240 10.31 1.27 26.55
N ARG A 241 9.19 0.68 26.13
CA ARG A 241 8.37 -0.15 27.03
C ARG A 241 9.05 -1.46 27.43
N ARG A 242 9.81 -2.12 26.54
CA ARG A 242 10.60 -3.31 26.92
C ARG A 242 11.60 -2.98 28.03
N ARG A 243 12.19 -1.78 28.01
CA ARG A 243 13.07 -1.30 29.08
C ARG A 243 12.31 -1.10 30.39
N GLU A 244 11.16 -0.44 30.37
CA GLU A 244 10.32 -0.25 31.57
C GLU A 244 9.88 -1.57 32.20
N THR A 245 9.51 -2.57 31.40
CA THR A 245 9.12 -3.89 31.94
C THR A 245 10.33 -4.67 32.49
N ALA A 246 11.50 -4.53 31.87
CA ALA A 246 12.73 -5.16 32.36
C ALA A 246 13.24 -4.52 33.66
N THR A 247 13.09 -3.20 33.83
CA THR A 247 13.44 -2.52 35.09
C THR A 247 12.50 -2.93 36.23
N VAL A 248 11.20 -3.02 35.98
CA VAL A 248 10.23 -3.45 37.01
C VAL A 248 10.47 -4.90 37.45
N HIS A 249 10.84 -5.81 36.54
CA HIS A 249 11.20 -7.18 36.93
C HIS A 249 12.50 -7.26 37.74
N PHE A 250 13.45 -6.35 37.51
CA PHE A 250 14.69 -6.30 38.27
C PHE A 250 14.48 -5.76 39.68
N ASP A 251 13.59 -4.76 39.84
CA ASP A 251 13.27 -4.20 41.15
C ASP A 251 12.44 -5.18 42.00
N VAL A 252 11.51 -5.92 41.39
CA VAL A 252 10.69 -6.92 42.10
C VAL A 252 11.50 -8.16 42.51
N ALA A 253 12.55 -8.53 41.77
CA ALA A 253 13.44 -9.64 42.15
C ALA A 253 14.35 -9.32 43.36
N THR A 254 14.35 -8.07 43.84
CA THR A 254 15.16 -7.65 44.99
C THR A 254 14.31 -7.44 46.26
N THR A 255 13.01 -7.74 46.23
CA THR A 255 12.11 -7.55 47.38
C THR A 255 11.20 -8.74 47.59
N ASP A 256 11.75 -9.84 48.12
CA ASP A 256 10.95 -10.86 48.79
C ASP A 256 10.62 -10.37 50.21
N VAL A 257 9.32 -10.17 50.49
CA VAL A 257 8.56 -10.69 51.64
C VAL A 257 7.20 -9.98 51.69
N ALA A 258 6.14 -10.79 51.58
CA ALA A 258 4.75 -10.56 51.98
C ALA A 258 4.01 -9.35 51.35
N THR A 259 3.10 -9.62 50.41
CA THR A 259 1.64 -9.59 50.66
C THR A 259 0.93 -10.08 49.39
N THR A 260 0.16 -11.15 49.53
CA THR A 260 -0.75 -11.71 48.55
C THR A 260 -1.90 -10.73 48.30
N GLU A 261 -2.36 -10.67 47.04
CA GLU A 261 -3.57 -10.01 46.50
C GLU A 261 -3.32 -8.79 45.60
N ALA A 262 -3.88 -8.87 44.38
CA ALA A 262 -3.88 -7.89 43.29
C ALA A 262 -2.66 -7.84 42.32
N VAL A 263 -2.20 -9.00 41.80
CA VAL A 263 -1.47 -9.06 40.52
C VAL A 263 -2.09 -10.11 39.62
N MET A 264 -3.15 -9.71 38.93
CA MET A 264 -3.75 -10.49 37.86
C MET A 264 -4.07 -9.50 36.74
N ASP A 265 -3.13 -9.37 35.77
CA ASP A 265 -3.39 -9.12 34.33
C ASP A 265 -2.14 -8.60 33.60
N THR A 266 -1.06 -9.39 33.51
CA THR A 266 0.04 -9.14 32.54
C THR A 266 0.71 -10.45 32.12
N ARG A 267 -0.08 -11.40 31.62
CA ARG A 267 0.46 -12.63 31.00
C ARG A 267 0.40 -12.51 29.47
N ASP A 268 1.59 -12.53 28.86
CA ASP A 268 1.90 -12.91 27.48
C ASP A 268 1.01 -12.40 26.33
N ASP A 269 1.44 -11.29 25.70
CA ASP A 269 0.98 -10.85 24.37
C ASP A 269 2.15 -10.85 23.36
N ASP A 270 2.98 -11.90 23.34
CA ASP A 270 3.93 -12.11 22.23
C ASP A 270 3.20 -12.70 21.01
N TYR A 271 2.40 -11.88 20.34
CA TYR A 271 1.58 -12.24 19.17
C TYR A 271 2.38 -12.58 17.89
N THR A 272 3.71 -12.65 17.94
CA THR A 272 4.53 -13.04 16.77
C THR A 272 5.20 -14.40 16.91
N THR A 273 5.00 -15.06 18.04
CA THR A 273 5.44 -16.44 18.26
C THR A 273 4.16 -17.29 18.17
N PRO A 274 4.05 -18.23 17.22
CA PRO A 274 2.95 -19.17 17.24
C PRO A 274 3.11 -19.99 18.52
N THR A 275 2.32 -19.67 19.55
CA THR A 275 2.22 -20.50 20.74
C THR A 275 1.58 -21.81 20.28
N ARG A 276 2.43 -22.81 20.05
CA ARG A 276 2.01 -24.15 19.69
C ARG A 276 1.35 -24.74 20.93
N ASP A 277 0.02 -24.69 20.97
CA ASP A 277 -0.77 -25.32 22.02
C ASP A 277 -0.51 -26.84 21.97
N PRO A 278 0.07 -27.47 23.01
CA PRO A 278 0.39 -28.89 22.98
C PRO A 278 -0.83 -29.82 22.94
N SER A 279 -2.04 -29.28 23.07
CA SER A 279 -3.28 -30.02 23.29
C SER A 279 -4.31 -29.91 22.16
N ALA A 280 -4.00 -29.22 21.05
CA ALA A 280 -4.89 -29.22 19.89
C ALA A 280 -4.76 -30.55 19.12
N PRO A 281 -5.87 -31.25 18.79
CA PRO A 281 -5.84 -32.47 18.00
C PRO A 281 -5.20 -32.17 16.64
N GLN A 282 -4.18 -32.95 16.31
CA GLN A 282 -3.43 -32.84 15.06
C GLN A 282 -4.40 -33.01 13.88
N PHE A 283 -4.69 -31.92 13.19
CA PHE A 283 -5.24 -32.01 11.84
C PHE A 283 -4.16 -32.63 10.96
N THR A 284 -4.45 -33.85 10.51
CA THR A 284 -3.62 -34.72 9.68
C THR A 284 -3.06 -33.97 8.48
N THR A 285 -1.72 -33.83 8.46
CA THR A 285 -0.98 -33.62 7.22
C THR A 285 -1.32 -34.76 6.27
N ILE A 286 -1.94 -34.43 5.13
CA ILE A 286 -2.08 -35.38 4.02
C ILE A 286 -0.68 -35.61 3.46
N ASP A 287 -0.16 -36.80 3.68
CA ASP A 287 1.10 -37.26 3.12
C ASP A 287 0.92 -37.51 1.62
N PHE A 288 1.53 -36.67 0.79
CA PHE A 288 1.55 -36.83 -0.67
C PHE A 288 2.70 -37.75 -1.13
N GLY A 289 3.47 -38.34 -0.22
CA GLY A 289 4.55 -39.28 -0.54
C GLY A 289 4.07 -40.67 -0.99
N SER A 290 2.82 -41.05 -0.73
CA SER A 290 2.29 -42.39 -1.04
C SER A 290 1.65 -42.51 -2.43
N LEU A 291 1.60 -41.44 -3.23
CA LEU A 291 0.95 -41.43 -4.55
C LEU A 291 1.91 -41.60 -5.74
N VAL A 292 3.21 -41.82 -5.48
CA VAL A 292 4.22 -42.00 -6.54
C VAL A 292 4.76 -43.43 -6.63
N ASP A 293 4.45 -44.31 -5.67
CA ASP A 293 4.99 -45.69 -5.66
C ASP A 293 3.90 -46.74 -5.88
N SER A 294 3.23 -46.65 -7.03
CA SER A 294 2.37 -47.72 -7.54
C SER A 294 2.38 -47.72 -9.07
N THR A 295 3.58 -47.82 -9.63
CA THR A 295 3.74 -48.30 -11.01
C THR A 295 4.56 -49.60 -10.99
N GLN A 296 3.82 -50.69 -10.83
CA GLN A 296 4.01 -51.90 -11.64
C GLN A 296 5.31 -52.70 -11.45
N SER A 297 5.31 -53.64 -10.50
CA SER A 297 5.99 -54.92 -10.69
C SER A 297 5.29 -56.03 -9.88
N GLY A 298 5.25 -57.24 -10.45
CA GLY A 298 5.14 -58.46 -9.65
C GLY A 298 3.79 -59.14 -9.57
N MET A 299 3.37 -59.72 -10.69
CA MET A 299 2.39 -60.80 -10.85
C MET A 299 2.58 -61.93 -9.80
N GLY A 300 1.55 -62.23 -9.00
CA GLY A 300 1.56 -63.31 -8.01
C GLY A 300 0.15 -63.77 -7.62
N GLN A 301 -0.13 -65.05 -7.88
CA GLN A 301 -1.38 -65.81 -7.76
C GLN A 301 -2.14 -65.63 -6.45
N SER A 302 -3.44 -65.30 -6.50
CA SER A 302 -4.59 -66.23 -6.41
C SER A 302 -4.67 -67.04 -5.10
N GLY A 303 -5.45 -66.50 -4.15
CA GLY A 303 -5.84 -67.16 -2.91
C GLY A 303 -7.21 -66.65 -2.46
N THR A 304 -8.22 -67.44 -2.79
CA THR A 304 -9.66 -67.29 -2.52
C THR A 304 -10.04 -67.38 -1.04
N SER A 305 -10.91 -66.48 -0.55
CA SER A 305 -12.04 -66.71 0.39
C SER A 305 -12.59 -65.33 0.83
N ARG A 306 -13.78 -64.87 0.42
CA ARG A 306 -15.17 -65.32 0.66
C ARG A 306 -15.71 -64.91 2.06
N ALA A 307 -16.94 -64.36 2.03
CA ALA A 307 -17.88 -64.00 3.10
C ALA A 307 -17.90 -62.50 3.48
N THR A 308 -18.76 -61.67 2.87
CA THR A 308 -20.21 -61.44 3.11
C THR A 308 -20.50 -60.47 4.25
N ASP A 309 -21.16 -59.36 3.89
CA ASP A 309 -22.33 -58.73 4.53
C ASP A 309 -22.20 -57.20 4.74
N ILE A 310 -22.97 -56.37 3.99
CA ILE A 310 -24.25 -55.71 4.38
C ILE A 310 -23.96 -54.44 5.25
N LEU A 311 -24.37 -53.18 4.98
CA LEU A 311 -25.52 -52.55 4.29
C LEU A 311 -25.20 -51.05 4.02
N SER A 312 -25.81 -50.46 2.96
CA SER A 312 -26.27 -49.04 2.73
C SER A 312 -25.34 -47.83 3.04
N SER A 313 -25.30 -46.73 2.29
CA SER A 313 -26.35 -46.03 1.52
C SER A 313 -25.72 -44.93 0.63
N ASP A 314 -26.41 -44.64 -0.48
CA ASP A 314 -26.54 -43.34 -1.17
C ASP A 314 -25.35 -42.65 -1.86
N ALA A 315 -25.36 -42.64 -3.20
CA ALA A 315 -24.87 -41.50 -3.99
C ALA A 315 -25.54 -41.41 -5.38
N PHE A 316 -26.58 -40.59 -5.40
CA PHE A 316 -27.01 -39.64 -6.43
C PHE A 316 -26.36 -39.69 -7.84
N THR A 317 -27.22 -39.95 -8.80
CA THR A 317 -27.08 -39.76 -10.25
C THR A 317 -27.29 -38.31 -10.70
N ASN A 318 -26.77 -38.03 -11.90
CA ASN A 318 -27.21 -37.04 -12.89
C ASN A 318 -26.77 -35.58 -12.73
N SER A 319 -26.60 -34.79 -13.78
CA SER A 319 -26.41 -35.00 -15.22
C SER A 319 -26.26 -33.61 -15.82
N ASP A 320 -25.50 -33.56 -16.90
CA ASP A 320 -25.59 -32.60 -17.98
C ASP A 320 -27.01 -32.10 -18.32
N SER A 321 -27.11 -30.84 -18.75
CA SER A 321 -27.38 -30.50 -20.16
C SER A 321 -28.32 -29.30 -20.38
N MET A 322 -27.78 -28.32 -21.12
CA MET A 322 -28.37 -27.52 -22.21
C MET A 322 -29.75 -26.86 -22.11
N ARG A 323 -29.74 -25.54 -22.35
CA ARG A 323 -30.53 -24.78 -23.37
C ARG A 323 -30.06 -23.31 -23.33
N SER A 324 -29.45 -22.69 -24.35
CA SER A 324 -29.87 -22.37 -25.72
C SER A 324 -31.22 -21.64 -25.84
N SER A 325 -31.19 -20.33 -26.16
CA SER A 325 -31.96 -19.71 -27.26
C SER A 325 -31.78 -18.17 -27.36
N ASP A 326 -31.18 -17.76 -28.47
CA ASP A 326 -31.33 -16.56 -29.33
C ASP A 326 -32.30 -15.40 -28.97
N LYS A 327 -31.85 -14.14 -29.22
CA LYS A 327 -32.32 -13.30 -30.36
C LYS A 327 -31.61 -11.93 -30.51
N PRO A 328 -31.52 -11.34 -31.74
CA PRO A 328 -30.79 -10.09 -32.05
C PRO A 328 -31.66 -8.87 -32.51
N ALA A 329 -31.13 -7.64 -32.28
CA ALA A 329 -31.11 -6.33 -33.02
C ALA A 329 -32.35 -5.80 -33.82
N PRO A 330 -32.36 -4.59 -34.47
CA PRO A 330 -31.72 -3.27 -34.26
C PRO A 330 -32.70 -2.03 -34.40
N SER A 331 -32.12 -0.81 -34.42
CA SER A 331 -32.56 0.46 -35.09
C SER A 331 -33.54 1.43 -34.39
N ARG A 332 -33.19 2.74 -34.28
CA ARG A 332 -33.53 3.83 -35.23
C ARG A 332 -33.08 5.21 -34.73
N SER A 333 -32.70 6.03 -35.70
CA SER A 333 -32.31 7.45 -35.74
C SER A 333 -33.42 8.46 -35.44
N MET A 334 -33.04 9.71 -35.08
CA MET A 334 -33.41 11.02 -35.72
C MET A 334 -33.66 12.20 -34.76
N MET A 335 -33.39 13.39 -35.33
CA MET A 335 -33.70 14.78 -34.93
C MET A 335 -32.68 15.48 -34.02
N GLU A 336 -31.84 16.42 -34.48
CA GLU A 336 -32.06 17.61 -35.36
C GLU A 336 -32.89 18.69 -34.66
N ASN A 337 -32.21 19.78 -34.27
CA ASN A 337 -32.62 21.19 -34.29
C ASN A 337 -31.60 21.99 -33.46
N ASP A 338 -30.80 22.92 -34.01
CA ASP A 338 -31.10 24.20 -34.68
C ASP A 338 -31.00 25.40 -33.71
N LEU A 339 -30.42 26.48 -34.24
CA LEU A 339 -30.47 27.88 -33.77
C LEU A 339 -29.77 28.19 -32.42
N SER A 340 -29.08 29.30 -32.19
CA SER A 340 -28.89 30.59 -32.89
C SER A 340 -27.74 31.31 -32.16
N ASP A 341 -26.83 31.94 -32.89
CA ASP A 341 -26.74 33.40 -32.97
C ASP A 341 -26.26 34.10 -31.67
N SER A 342 -25.03 34.62 -31.70
CA SER A 342 -24.87 36.07 -31.53
C SER A 342 -23.48 36.51 -32.01
N ARG A 343 -23.49 37.15 -33.18
CA ARG A 343 -22.59 38.27 -33.49
C ARG A 343 -22.74 39.37 -32.43
N GLY A 344 -21.66 40.13 -32.25
CA GLY A 344 -21.66 41.44 -31.60
C GLY A 344 -20.25 41.73 -31.07
N ASN A 345 -19.46 42.52 -31.80
CA ASN A 345 -19.21 43.95 -31.50
C ASN A 345 -18.38 44.15 -30.21
N ALA A 346 -17.43 45.06 -30.09
CA ALA A 346 -16.80 46.03 -30.97
C ALA A 346 -15.70 46.68 -30.10
N THR A 347 -14.68 47.25 -30.76
CA THR A 347 -14.01 48.52 -30.41
C THR A 347 -13.67 48.84 -28.96
N GLY A 348 -12.38 49.07 -28.71
CA GLY A 348 -11.82 49.77 -27.57
C GLY A 348 -10.31 49.74 -27.60
#